data_AF-A0A250DNT6-F1
#
_entry.id   AF-A0A250DNT6-F1
#
_cell.length_a   1.000
_cell.length_b   1.000
_cell.length_c   1.000
_cell.angle_alpha   90.00
_cell.angle_beta   90.00
_cell.angle_gamma   90.00
#
_symmetry.space_group_name_H-M   'P 1'
#
loop_
_entity.id
_entity.type
_entity.pdbx_description
1 polymer ?
#
loop_
_entity_poly.entity_id
_entity_poly.type
_entity_poly.pdbx_seq_one_letter_code
_entity_poly.pdbx_strand_id
1 'polypeptide(L)'
;MAGTACVPAIGGDAWYGVLDPRNVPASRVEALHRAFACSLSAPEIRSSFAKQGLLSREEGPQQMRNVMRAEQAKWAKIAKTYRLQLKQD
;
A
#
# COMPACT_ATOMS: atom_id res chain seq x y z
N MET A 1 21.52 12.78 -14.61
CA MET A 1 22.31 11.83 -13.79
C MET A 1 21.69 10.46 -13.97
N ALA A 2 22.42 9.54 -14.59
CA ALA A 2 22.01 8.15 -14.77
C ALA A 2 22.13 7.40 -13.44
N GLY A 3 21.09 6.64 -13.07
CA GLY A 3 21.09 5.75 -11.92
C GLY A 3 20.08 4.64 -12.15
N THR A 4 20.57 3.40 -12.32
CA THR A 4 19.98 2.09 -11.98
C THR A 4 18.44 1.95 -12.01
N ALA A 5 17.88 0.98 -12.73
CA ALA A 5 17.99 -0.42 -12.30
C ALA A 5 17.70 -1.45 -13.42
N CYS A 6 18.37 -2.59 -13.27
CA CYS A 6 18.51 -3.74 -14.16
C CYS A 6 17.22 -4.57 -14.41
N VAL A 7 16.01 -4.02 -14.26
CA VAL A 7 14.78 -4.74 -14.62
C VAL A 7 13.84 -3.82 -15.40
N PRO A 8 13.78 -3.95 -16.74
CA PRO A 8 12.85 -3.18 -17.54
C PRO A 8 11.40 -3.52 -17.12
N ALA A 9 10.61 -2.48 -16.82
CA ALA A 9 9.16 -2.54 -16.60
C ALA A 9 8.61 -3.02 -15.24
N ILE A 10 9.39 -3.13 -14.16
CA ILE A 10 8.82 -3.28 -12.80
C ILE A 10 8.62 -1.90 -12.17
N GLY A 11 7.54 -1.22 -12.54
CA GLY A 11 7.03 -0.09 -11.76
C GLY A 11 6.25 -0.60 -10.55
N GLY A 12 6.61 -0.13 -9.36
CA GLY A 12 5.85 -0.39 -8.14
C GLY A 12 6.01 0.77 -7.17
N ASP A 13 4.94 1.53 -6.98
CA ASP A 13 4.89 2.50 -5.90
C ASP A 13 4.78 1.74 -4.58
N ALA A 14 5.68 2.06 -3.64
CA ALA A 14 5.51 1.59 -2.27
C ALA A 14 4.21 2.22 -1.71
N TRP A 15 3.36 1.37 -1.15
CA TRP A 15 2.10 1.81 -0.53
C TRP A 15 2.06 1.35 0.93
N TYR A 16 1.29 2.09 1.71
CA TYR A 16 1.02 1.79 3.11
C TYR A 16 -0.47 1.58 3.30
N GLY A 17 -0.84 0.69 4.20
CA GLY A 17 -2.23 0.51 4.59
C GLY A 17 -2.38 -0.21 5.90
N VAL A 18 -3.60 -0.15 6.43
CA VAL A 18 -3.95 -0.69 7.74
C VAL A 18 -4.82 -1.92 7.54
N LEU A 19 -4.48 -3.00 8.24
CA LEU A 19 -5.22 -4.26 8.22
C LEU A 19 -5.76 -4.55 9.63
N ASP A 20 -6.91 -5.21 9.66
CA ASP A 20 -7.56 -5.75 10.87
C ASP A 20 -7.73 -7.26 10.64
N PRO A 21 -7.92 -8.10 11.68
CA PRO A 21 -8.12 -9.53 11.51
C PRO A 21 -9.29 -9.89 10.59
N ARG A 22 -9.32 -11.15 10.17
CA ARG A 22 -10.46 -11.70 9.44
C ARG A 22 -11.73 -11.62 10.30
N ASN A 23 -12.88 -11.40 9.66
CA ASN A 23 -14.23 -11.39 10.26
C ASN A 23 -14.51 -10.21 11.21
N VAL A 24 -13.87 -9.07 10.99
CA VAL A 24 -14.20 -7.83 11.69
C VAL A 24 -15.55 -7.27 11.19
N PRO A 25 -16.45 -6.80 12.09
CA PRO A 25 -17.71 -6.18 11.69
C PRO A 25 -17.51 -4.96 10.77
N ALA A 26 -18.39 -4.80 9.79
CA ALA A 26 -18.32 -3.68 8.83
C ALA A 26 -18.30 -2.30 9.52
N SER A 27 -19.08 -2.14 10.59
CA SER A 27 -19.13 -0.90 11.38
C SER A 27 -17.77 -0.49 11.97
N ARG A 28 -16.94 -1.46 12.39
CA ARG A 28 -15.58 -1.18 12.89
C ARG A 28 -14.66 -0.75 11.76
N VAL A 29 -14.75 -1.40 10.60
CA VAL A 29 -13.96 -1.01 9.41
C VAL A 29 -14.30 0.42 8.98
N GLU A 30 -15.58 0.77 8.98
CA GLU A 30 -16.05 2.11 8.65
C GLU A 30 -15.63 3.15 9.69
N ALA A 31 -15.69 2.82 10.98
CA ALA A 31 -15.21 3.71 12.04
C ALA A 31 -13.71 4.00 11.91
N LEU A 32 -12.90 2.96 11.68
CA LEU A 32 -11.46 3.11 11.45
C LEU A 32 -11.18 3.94 10.20
N HIS A 33 -11.85 3.64 9.08
CA HIS A 33 -11.68 4.39 7.85
C HIS A 33 -11.98 5.88 8.05
N ARG A 34 -13.08 6.23 8.72
CA ARG A 34 -13.43 7.63 9.03
C ARG A 34 -12.36 8.30 9.90
N ALA A 35 -11.85 7.62 10.91
CA ALA A 35 -10.80 8.17 11.77
C ALA A 35 -9.50 8.44 10.99
N PHE A 36 -9.09 7.52 10.12
CA PHE A 36 -7.93 7.72 9.25
C PHE A 36 -8.14 8.83 8.24
N ALA A 37 -9.30 8.88 7.57
CA ALA A 37 -9.62 9.95 6.62
C ALA A 37 -9.59 11.33 7.29
N CYS A 38 -10.19 11.46 8.48
CA CYS A 38 -10.13 12.68 9.27
C CYS A 38 -8.69 13.08 9.60
N SER A 39 -7.87 12.14 10.06
CA SER A 39 -6.47 12.41 10.43
C SER A 39 -5.62 12.79 9.22
N LEU A 40 -5.80 12.11 8.09
CA LEU A 40 -5.10 12.41 6.83
C LEU A 40 -5.58 13.71 6.19
N SER A 41 -6.73 14.24 6.61
CA SER A 41 -7.21 15.55 6.17
C SER A 41 -6.49 16.73 6.83
N ALA A 42 -5.83 16.49 7.97
CA ALA A 42 -5.16 17.51 8.75
C ALA A 42 -3.94 18.08 7.99
N PRO A 43 -3.83 19.41 7.82
CA PRO A 43 -2.76 20.02 7.03
C PRO A 43 -1.34 19.67 7.49
N GLU A 44 -1.13 19.56 8.80
CA GLU A 44 0.14 19.19 9.41
C GLU A 44 0.56 17.76 9.07
N ILE A 45 -0.40 16.83 9.02
CA ILE A 45 -0.15 15.45 8.62
C ILE A 45 0.17 15.37 7.12
N ARG A 46 -0.63 16.05 6.29
CA ARG A 46 -0.38 16.14 4.84
C ARG A 46 1.00 16.72 4.53
N SER A 47 1.38 17.79 5.22
CA SER A 47 2.71 18.41 5.07
C SER A 47 3.82 17.46 5.49
N SER A 48 3.67 16.77 6.63
CA SER A 48 4.65 15.80 7.12
C SER A 48 4.84 14.63 6.15
N PHE A 49 3.75 14.11 5.58
CA PHE A 49 3.80 13.00 4.62
C PHE A 49 4.42 13.44 3.29
N ALA A 50 4.05 14.62 2.80
CA ALA A 50 4.64 15.17 1.58
C ALA A 50 6.17 15.35 1.70
N LYS A 51 6.67 15.76 2.86
CA LYS A 51 8.13 15.85 3.13
C LYS A 51 8.85 14.50 3.04
N GLN A 52 8.13 13.41 3.27
CA GLN A 52 8.65 12.04 3.17
C GLN A 52 8.43 11.41 1.78
N GLY A 53 7.91 12.19 0.81
CA GLY A 53 7.56 11.68 -0.51
C GLY A 53 6.30 10.80 -0.52
N LEU A 54 5.49 10.84 0.54
CA LEU A 54 4.25 10.09 0.64
C LEU A 54 3.09 10.91 0.09
N LEU A 55 2.28 10.28 -0.75
CA LEU A 55 1.02 10.83 -1.21
C LEU A 55 -0.11 10.17 -0.44
N SER A 56 -0.86 10.98 0.32
CA SER A 56 -2.05 10.50 1.02
C SER A 56 -3.13 10.17 -0.02
N ARG A 57 -3.52 8.89 -0.10
CA ARG A 57 -4.63 8.44 -0.93
C ARG A 57 -5.82 8.16 -0.03
N GLU A 58 -6.92 8.87 -0.24
CA GLU A 58 -8.19 8.60 0.43
C GLU A 58 -8.93 7.49 -0.32
N GLU A 59 -8.35 6.28 -0.30
CA GLU A 59 -9.01 5.10 -0.86
C GLU A 59 -9.95 4.48 0.18
N GLY A 60 -11.18 4.16 -0.23
CA GLY A 60 -12.14 3.47 0.62
C GLY A 60 -11.70 2.03 0.95
N PRO A 61 -12.26 1.38 1.99
CA PRO A 61 -11.85 0.04 2.41
C PRO A 61 -11.92 -1.02 1.30
N GLN A 62 -12.90 -0.94 0.40
CA GLN A 62 -13.00 -1.86 -0.74
C GLN A 62 -11.90 -1.62 -1.77
N GLN A 63 -11.54 -0.36 -2.01
CA GLN A 63 -10.48 -0.01 -2.95
C GLN A 63 -9.11 -0.50 -2.43
N MET A 64 -8.85 -0.32 -1.14
CA MET A 64 -7.66 -0.87 -0.48
C MET A 64 -7.56 -2.40 -0.63
N ARG A 65 -8.69 -3.11 -0.48
CA ARG A 65 -8.73 -4.56 -0.73
C ARG A 65 -8.39 -4.91 -2.18
N ASN A 66 -8.80 -4.09 -3.14
CA ASN A 66 -8.49 -4.30 -4.55
C ASN A 66 -7.01 -4.09 -4.84
N VAL A 67 -6.41 -3.00 -4.32
CA VAL A 67 -4.96 -2.72 -4.45
C VAL A 67 -4.14 -3.87 -3.87
N MET A 68 -4.45 -4.30 -2.64
CA MET A 68 -3.72 -5.40 -2.00
C MET A 68 -3.78 -6.70 -2.84
N ARG A 69 -4.94 -7.06 -3.39
CA ARG A 69 -5.09 -8.24 -4.25
C ARG A 69 -4.31 -8.10 -5.56
N ALA A 70 -4.35 -6.93 -6.18
CA ALA A 70 -3.64 -6.68 -7.44
C ALA A 70 -2.12 -6.74 -7.24
N GLU A 71 -1.62 -6.11 -6.18
CA GLU A 71 -0.20 -6.14 -5.83
C GLU A 71 0.26 -7.55 -5.47
N GLN A 72 -0.50 -8.27 -4.63
CA GLN A 72 -0.21 -9.68 -4.34
C GLN A 72 -0.12 -10.52 -5.62
N ALA A 73 -1.06 -10.37 -6.55
CA ALA A 73 -1.06 -11.11 -7.81
C ALA A 73 0.16 -10.74 -8.70
N LYS A 74 0.50 -9.45 -8.79
CA LYS A 74 1.67 -8.95 -9.52
C LYS A 74 2.95 -9.58 -8.98
N TRP A 75 3.16 -9.48 -7.67
CA TRP A 75 4.39 -9.96 -7.03
C TRP A 75 4.48 -11.48 -7.03
N ALA A 76 3.37 -12.20 -6.84
CA ALA A 76 3.34 -13.66 -6.96
C ALA A 76 3.75 -14.13 -8.37
N LYS A 77 3.28 -13.43 -9.42
CA LYS A 77 3.68 -13.72 -10.80
C LYS A 77 5.17 -13.49 -11.00
N ILE A 78 5.71 -12.36 -10.54
CA ILE A 78 7.14 -12.03 -10.65
C ILE A 78 7.99 -13.08 -9.92
N ALA A 79 7.66 -13.39 -8.66
CA ALA A 79 8.38 -14.38 -7.88
C ALA A 79 8.41 -15.75 -8.55
N LYS A 80 7.27 -16.19 -9.12
CA LYS A 80 7.18 -17.46 -9.86
C LYS A 80 8.00 -17.44 -11.15
N THR A 81 7.90 -16.37 -11.95
CA THR A 81 8.61 -16.23 -13.23
C THR A 81 10.11 -16.30 -13.05
N TYR A 82 10.65 -15.61 -12.04
CA TYR A 82 12.08 -15.51 -11.80
C TYR A 82 12.61 -16.47 -10.74
N ARG A 83 11.76 -17.39 -10.25
CA ARG A 83 12.08 -18.37 -9.19
C ARG A 83 12.72 -17.71 -7.96
N LEU A 84 12.20 -16.55 -7.59
CA LEU A 84 12.69 -15.79 -6.44
C LEU A 84 12.23 -16.47 -5.16
N GLN A 85 13.17 -16.65 -4.22
CA GLN A 85 12.91 -17.15 -2.88
C GLN A 85 13.53 -16.19 -1.87
N LEU A 86 12.83 -15.97 -0.76
CA LEU A 86 13.42 -15.25 0.36
C LEU A 86 14.50 -16.14 0.97
N LYS A 87 15.72 -15.61 1.06
CA LYS A 87 16.79 -16.27 1.81
C LYS A 87 16.45 -16.14 3.30
N GLN A 88 16.21 -17.27 3.95
CA GLN A 88 16.12 -17.34 5.41
C GLN A 88 17.51 -17.72 5.91
N ASP A 89 18.16 -16.81 6.63
CA ASP A 89 19.39 -17.07 7.38
C ASP A 89 19.05 -17.45 8.82
#